data_AF-A0A3C1KTW1-F1
#
_entry.id   AF-A0A3C1KTW1-F1
#
_cell.length_a   1.000
_cell.length_b   1.000
_cell.length_c   1.000
_cell.angle_alpha   90.00
_cell.angle_beta   90.00
_cell.angle_gamma   90.00
#
_symmetry.space_group_name_H-M   'P 1'
#
loop_
_entity.id
_entity.type
_entity.pdbx_description
1 polymer ?
#
loop_
_entity_poly.entity_id
_entity_poly.type
_entity_poly.pdbx_seq_one_letter_code
_entity_poly.pdbx_strand_id
1 'polypeptide(L)'
;TQTPEYYVEQAEKYFDTLDINADPKSVPNYSELVARWEWPPWLLLTGFTKETMISTGELLKKADPSTVPKRDCRFFKTQPFARCRVVFEYEGGPCPIYEEFVFNDAGEMTFIEAWSDLPDMVPTPDEDPWGQRSDIGRLSTRVPGLGKSDGKIEVGGSWLSDSSDKDVSELGKRVQDQWKYWGDELANAPKDFFSIGCGWKSP
;
A
#
# COMPACT_ATOMS: atom_id res chain seq x y z
N THR A 1 7.23 8.15 -18.74
CA THR A 1 6.59 6.83 -18.52
C THR A 1 7.55 5.71 -18.87
N GLN A 2 7.44 4.58 -18.16
CA GLN A 2 8.28 3.38 -18.32
C GLN A 2 7.52 2.25 -19.04
N THR A 3 8.16 1.10 -19.24
CA THR A 3 7.52 -0.07 -19.87
C THR A 3 6.56 -0.79 -18.93
N PRO A 4 5.56 -1.54 -19.45
CA PRO A 4 4.70 -2.41 -18.64
C PRO A 4 5.48 -3.34 -17.70
N GLU A 5 6.55 -3.95 -18.21
CA GLU A 5 7.38 -4.92 -17.48
C GLU A 5 8.10 -4.24 -16.31
N TYR A 6 8.56 -3.00 -16.49
CA TYR A 6 9.20 -2.23 -15.43
C TYR A 6 8.26 -2.03 -14.24
N TYR A 7 7.00 -1.65 -14.49
CA TYR A 7 6.05 -1.39 -13.41
C TYR A 7 5.72 -2.66 -12.60
N VAL A 8 5.58 -3.80 -13.29
CA VAL A 8 5.39 -5.10 -12.64
C VAL A 8 6.64 -5.48 -11.84
N GLU A 9 7.84 -5.31 -12.41
CA GLU A 9 9.11 -5.59 -11.72
C GLU A 9 9.26 -4.76 -10.43
N GLN A 10 8.88 -3.47 -10.46
CA GLN A 10 8.93 -2.64 -9.25
C GLN A 10 7.93 -3.08 -8.18
N ALA A 11 6.73 -3.53 -8.57
CA ALA A 11 5.77 -4.08 -7.62
C ALA A 11 6.25 -5.40 -7.01
N GLU A 12 6.86 -6.28 -7.81
CA GLU A 12 7.48 -7.52 -7.32
C GLU A 12 8.63 -7.25 -6.33
N LYS A 13 9.49 -6.27 -6.66
CA LYS A 13 10.57 -5.81 -5.76
C LYS A 13 10.05 -5.28 -4.43
N TYR A 14 8.89 -4.64 -4.41
CA TYR A 14 8.27 -4.22 -3.15
C TYR A 14 8.00 -5.44 -2.24
N PHE A 15 7.43 -6.53 -2.78
CA PHE A 15 7.19 -7.73 -1.98
C PHE A 15 8.48 -8.42 -1.52
N ASP A 16 9.56 -8.33 -2.31
CA ASP A 16 10.89 -8.80 -1.86
C ASP A 16 11.40 -8.05 -0.62
N THR A 17 10.98 -6.79 -0.41
CA THR A 17 11.37 -6.07 0.81
C THR A 17 10.72 -6.65 2.07
N LEU A 18 9.61 -7.36 1.92
CA LEU A 18 8.82 -7.97 3.01
C LEU A 18 9.02 -9.49 3.12
N ASP A 19 9.54 -10.13 2.08
CA ASP A 19 9.85 -11.57 2.04
C ASP A 19 11.22 -11.88 2.67
N ILE A 20 11.25 -12.72 3.71
CA ILE A 20 12.50 -13.10 4.40
C ILE A 20 13.44 -13.95 3.55
N ASN A 21 12.96 -14.54 2.45
CA ASN A 21 13.76 -15.38 1.56
C ASN A 21 14.30 -14.62 0.34
N ALA A 22 13.85 -13.39 0.10
CA ALA A 22 14.26 -12.61 -1.06
C ALA A 22 15.64 -11.94 -0.87
N ASP A 23 16.25 -11.52 -1.98
CA ASP A 23 17.51 -10.76 -1.94
C ASP A 23 17.26 -9.40 -1.24
N PRO A 24 17.96 -9.08 -0.13
CA PRO A 24 17.78 -7.81 0.57
C PRO A 24 18.15 -6.59 -0.27
N LYS A 25 18.84 -6.75 -1.41
CA LYS A 25 19.11 -5.68 -2.37
C LYS A 25 17.98 -5.47 -3.38
N SER A 26 17.01 -6.38 -3.43
CA SER A 26 15.81 -6.25 -4.25
C SER A 26 14.87 -5.24 -3.58
N VAL A 27 15.10 -3.96 -3.88
CA VAL A 27 14.34 -2.83 -3.34
C VAL A 27 13.76 -2.05 -4.52
N PRO A 28 12.47 -1.68 -4.49
CA PRO A 28 11.88 -0.91 -5.56
C PRO A 28 12.41 0.52 -5.57
N ASN A 29 12.27 1.18 -6.72
CA ASN A 29 12.62 2.58 -6.90
C ASN A 29 11.56 3.48 -6.24
N TYR A 30 11.60 3.63 -4.91
CA TYR A 30 10.73 4.56 -4.19
C TYR A 30 11.05 6.01 -4.49
N SER A 31 10.02 6.84 -4.61
CA SER A 31 10.16 8.30 -4.52
C SER A 31 10.46 8.72 -3.09
N GLU A 32 11.04 9.91 -2.91
CA GLU A 32 11.42 10.40 -1.58
C GLU A 32 10.24 10.45 -0.60
N LEU A 33 9.05 10.85 -1.08
CA LEU A 33 7.83 11.00 -0.30
C LEU A 33 6.79 9.91 -0.63
N VAL A 34 7.25 8.69 -0.93
CA VAL A 34 6.35 7.54 -1.10
C VAL A 34 5.48 7.36 0.14
N ALA A 35 4.19 7.06 -0.05
CA ALA A 35 3.30 6.70 1.05
C ALA A 35 2.67 5.33 0.83
N ARG A 36 2.49 4.59 1.93
CA ARG A 36 1.79 3.31 1.98
C ARG A 36 0.56 3.45 2.86
N TRP A 37 -0.59 3.24 2.25
CA TRP A 37 -1.90 3.31 2.89
C TRP A 37 -2.56 1.94 2.89
N GLU A 38 -2.88 1.42 4.07
CA GLU A 38 -3.54 0.14 4.26
C GLU A 38 -4.92 0.35 4.86
N TRP A 39 -5.95 0.03 4.10
CA TRP A 39 -7.33 0.21 4.54
C TRP A 39 -7.71 -0.71 5.71
N PRO A 40 -8.71 -0.36 6.53
CA PRO A 40 -9.13 -1.20 7.66
C PRO A 40 -9.35 -2.66 7.24
N PRO A 41 -8.98 -3.63 8.10
CA PRO A 41 -8.65 -3.48 9.52
C PRO A 41 -7.19 -3.05 9.80
N TRP A 42 -6.41 -2.78 8.76
CA TRP A 42 -5.03 -2.31 8.88
C TRP A 42 -4.95 -0.87 9.39
N LEU A 43 -3.73 -0.39 9.59
CA LEU A 43 -3.43 0.80 10.39
C LEU A 43 -3.34 2.10 9.57
N LEU A 44 -3.94 2.14 8.37
CA LEU A 44 -3.95 3.28 7.47
C LEU A 44 -2.54 3.66 7.01
N LEU A 45 -2.01 4.84 7.37
CA LEU A 45 -0.67 5.25 6.92
C LEU A 45 0.43 4.48 7.69
N THR A 46 0.95 3.41 7.09
CA THR A 46 1.98 2.55 7.72
C THR A 46 3.37 2.75 7.17
N GLY A 47 3.52 3.56 6.12
CA GLY A 47 4.81 4.05 5.67
C GLY A 47 4.67 5.42 5.01
N PHE A 48 5.57 6.34 5.35
CA PHE A 48 5.72 7.61 4.65
C PHE A 48 7.19 7.99 4.57
N THR A 49 7.66 8.33 3.37
CA THR A 49 9.05 8.49 2.95
C THR A 49 9.76 7.18 2.58
N LYS A 50 10.73 7.31 1.66
CA LYS A 50 11.59 6.22 1.22
C LYS A 50 12.37 5.58 2.38
N GLU A 51 12.92 6.40 3.26
CA GLU A 51 13.69 5.92 4.41
C GLU A 51 12.83 5.09 5.37
N THR A 52 11.63 5.58 5.67
CA THR A 52 10.68 4.83 6.51
C THR A 52 10.28 3.52 5.85
N MET A 53 9.92 3.51 4.57
CA MET A 53 9.56 2.28 3.85
C MET A 53 10.63 1.20 3.92
N ILE A 54 11.91 1.58 3.76
CA ILE A 54 13.03 0.64 3.81
C ILE A 54 13.24 0.14 5.25
N SER A 55 13.34 1.06 6.21
CA SER A 55 13.66 0.73 7.60
C SER A 55 12.55 -0.07 8.30
N THR A 56 11.28 0.22 8.02
CA THR A 56 10.15 -0.56 8.57
C THR A 56 10.08 -1.94 7.94
N GLY A 57 10.33 -2.09 6.63
CA GLY A 57 10.42 -3.39 5.98
C GLY A 57 11.52 -4.28 6.60
N GLU A 58 12.69 -3.71 6.87
CA GLU A 58 13.77 -4.42 7.58
C GLU A 58 13.41 -4.82 9.01
N LEU A 59 12.64 -3.98 9.71
CA LEU A 59 12.15 -4.27 11.05
C LEU A 59 11.09 -5.39 11.04
N LEU A 60 10.12 -5.30 10.14
CA LEU A 60 9.03 -6.27 10.01
C LEU A 60 9.57 -7.68 9.72
N LYS A 61 10.53 -7.81 8.81
CA LYS A 61 11.20 -9.10 8.54
C LYS A 61 11.84 -9.76 9.77
N LYS A 62 12.18 -8.97 10.79
CA LYS A 62 12.76 -9.46 12.06
C LYS A 62 11.69 -9.69 13.14
N ALA A 63 10.70 -8.81 13.20
CA ALA A 63 9.71 -8.79 14.26
C ALA A 63 8.50 -9.69 13.97
N ASP A 64 8.06 -9.76 12.71
CA ASP A 64 6.95 -10.59 12.24
C ASP A 64 7.29 -11.17 10.85
N PRO A 65 8.17 -12.19 10.80
CA PRO A 65 8.68 -12.75 9.55
C PRO A 65 7.59 -13.32 8.65
N SER A 66 7.65 -13.03 7.35
CA SER A 66 6.77 -13.64 6.34
C SER A 66 7.53 -13.98 5.06
N THR A 67 6.94 -14.88 4.28
CA THR A 67 7.33 -15.11 2.87
C THR A 67 6.18 -14.72 1.96
N VAL A 68 6.42 -14.44 0.68
CA VAL A 68 5.36 -14.05 -0.26
C VAL A 68 5.40 -14.96 -1.49
N PRO A 69 5.07 -16.26 -1.34
CA PRO A 69 5.29 -17.25 -2.40
C PRO A 69 4.29 -17.17 -3.56
N LYS A 70 3.12 -16.54 -3.36
CA LYS A 70 2.11 -16.36 -4.41
C LYS A 70 1.98 -14.87 -4.71
N ARG A 71 2.33 -14.52 -5.94
CA ARG A 71 2.25 -13.15 -6.46
C ARG A 71 1.66 -13.18 -7.86
N ASP A 72 0.56 -12.46 -8.07
CA ASP A 72 0.00 -12.16 -9.40
C ASP A 72 0.00 -10.65 -9.54
N CYS A 73 1.06 -10.10 -10.11
CA CYS A 73 1.21 -8.68 -10.40
C CYS A 73 0.98 -8.41 -11.89
N ARG A 74 0.13 -7.41 -12.20
CA ARG A 74 -0.26 -7.09 -13.58
C ARG A 74 -0.12 -5.61 -13.89
N PHE A 75 0.21 -5.32 -15.14
CA PHE A 75 0.25 -3.96 -15.67
C PHE A 75 -1.14 -3.49 -16.14
N PHE A 76 -1.42 -2.20 -15.93
CA PHE A 76 -2.61 -1.51 -16.42
C PHE A 76 -2.22 -0.20 -17.11
N LYS A 77 -2.96 0.16 -18.16
CA LYS A 77 -2.69 1.37 -18.97
C LYS A 77 -3.03 2.69 -18.26
N THR A 78 -3.76 2.61 -17.15
CA THR A 78 -4.16 3.76 -16.33
C THR A 78 -3.71 3.52 -14.90
N GLN A 79 -3.26 4.58 -14.23
CA GLN A 79 -2.87 4.50 -12.83
C GLN A 79 -4.00 3.91 -11.98
N PRO A 80 -3.68 3.10 -10.97
CA PRO A 80 -2.35 2.56 -10.64
C PRO A 80 -1.85 1.57 -11.72
N PHE A 81 -0.60 1.74 -12.16
CA PHE A 81 -0.04 1.00 -13.30
C PHE A 81 0.32 -0.45 -12.98
N ALA A 82 0.59 -0.77 -11.71
CA ALA A 82 0.72 -2.15 -11.27
C ALA A 82 -0.30 -2.43 -10.17
N ARG A 83 -0.92 -3.61 -10.22
CA ARG A 83 -1.84 -4.10 -9.20
C ARG A 83 -1.52 -5.55 -8.97
N CYS A 84 -1.53 -5.96 -7.71
CA CYS A 84 -1.09 -7.27 -7.31
C CYS A 84 -2.10 -7.92 -6.37
N ARG A 85 -2.36 -9.19 -6.60
CA ARG A 85 -3.00 -10.09 -5.63
C ARG A 85 -1.90 -11.02 -5.13
N VAL A 86 -1.60 -10.94 -3.84
CA VAL A 86 -0.52 -11.70 -3.21
C VAL A 86 -1.02 -12.47 -2.01
N VAL A 87 -0.25 -13.47 -1.58
CA VAL A 87 -0.45 -14.13 -0.29
C VAL A 87 0.86 -14.07 0.49
N PHE A 88 0.83 -13.37 1.61
CA PHE A 88 1.88 -13.45 2.62
C PHE A 88 1.66 -14.73 3.44
N GLU A 89 2.71 -15.48 3.69
CA GLU A 89 2.68 -16.63 4.61
C GLU A 89 3.40 -16.22 5.90
N TYR A 90 2.61 -16.04 6.95
CA TYR A 90 3.08 -15.79 8.31
C TYR A 90 3.00 -17.08 9.14
N GLU A 91 3.55 -17.08 10.35
CA GLU A 91 3.40 -18.21 11.29
C GLU A 91 1.93 -18.53 11.58
N GLY A 92 1.07 -17.50 11.65
CA GLY A 92 -0.37 -17.65 11.87
C GLY A 92 -1.17 -18.16 10.67
N GLY A 93 -0.58 -18.18 9.47
CA GLY A 93 -1.20 -18.70 8.25
C GLY A 93 -1.06 -17.79 7.02
N PRO A 94 -1.79 -18.11 5.94
CA PRO A 94 -1.81 -17.30 4.72
C PRO A 94 -2.64 -16.02 4.93
N CYS A 95 -2.13 -14.89 4.47
CA CYS A 95 -2.76 -13.58 4.53
C CYS A 95 -2.88 -13.02 3.10
N PRO A 96 -4.06 -13.10 2.47
CA PRO A 96 -4.27 -12.62 1.11
C PRO A 96 -4.41 -11.09 1.10
N ILE A 97 -3.65 -10.41 0.25
CA ILE A 97 -3.59 -8.94 0.16
C ILE A 97 -3.74 -8.50 -1.30
N TYR A 98 -4.55 -7.46 -1.52
CA TYR A 98 -4.65 -6.75 -2.78
C TYR A 98 -3.92 -5.41 -2.65
N GLU A 99 -2.90 -5.17 -3.47
CA GLU A 99 -2.14 -3.92 -3.45
C GLU A 99 -2.08 -3.27 -4.83
N GLU A 100 -2.10 -1.94 -4.83
CA GLU A 100 -2.03 -1.09 -6.00
C GLU A 100 -0.86 -0.12 -5.90
N PHE A 101 -0.12 0.04 -7.01
CA PHE A 101 1.13 0.80 -7.05
C PHE A 101 1.03 1.95 -8.07
N VAL A 102 1.24 3.16 -7.57
CA VAL A 102 1.26 4.39 -8.35
C VAL A 102 2.71 4.80 -8.60
N PHE A 103 2.97 5.29 -9.81
CA PHE A 103 4.29 5.73 -10.23
C PHE A 103 4.27 7.14 -10.82
N ASN A 104 5.40 7.84 -10.78
CA ASN A 104 5.58 9.05 -11.57
C ASN A 104 6.20 8.75 -12.95
N ASP A 105 6.43 9.80 -13.77
CA ASP A 105 6.95 9.63 -15.12
C ASP A 105 8.40 9.13 -15.18
N ALA A 106 9.17 9.37 -14.11
CA ALA A 106 10.52 8.83 -13.94
C ALA A 106 10.51 7.32 -13.61
N GLY A 107 9.35 6.78 -13.23
CA GLY A 107 9.20 5.39 -12.80
C GLY A 107 9.45 5.18 -11.32
N GLU A 108 9.45 6.24 -10.51
CA GLU A 108 9.50 6.11 -9.06
C GLU A 108 8.13 5.71 -8.53
N MET A 109 8.09 4.76 -7.60
CA MET A 109 6.88 4.39 -6.87
C MET A 109 6.54 5.49 -5.87
N THR A 110 5.35 6.07 -5.97
CA THR A 110 4.96 7.24 -5.18
C THR A 110 3.83 6.97 -4.20
N PHE A 111 3.02 5.95 -4.45
CA PHE A 111 1.92 5.58 -3.56
C PHE A 111 1.64 4.09 -3.67
N ILE A 112 1.36 3.48 -2.52
CA ILE A 112 0.98 2.09 -2.37
C ILE A 112 -0.33 2.08 -1.60
N GLU A 113 -1.35 1.48 -2.17
CA GLU A 113 -2.67 1.36 -1.55
C GLU A 113 -2.99 -0.12 -1.39
N ALA A 114 -3.31 -0.57 -0.18
CA ALA A 114 -3.44 -1.98 0.16
C ALA A 114 -4.75 -2.26 0.90
N TRP A 115 -5.31 -3.44 0.62
CA TRP A 115 -6.51 -3.98 1.23
C TRP A 115 -6.32 -5.46 1.54
N SER A 116 -7.03 -5.97 2.53
CA SER A 116 -7.25 -7.42 2.63
C SER A 116 -7.93 -7.93 1.37
N ASP A 117 -7.39 -8.96 0.74
CA ASP A 117 -8.02 -9.62 -0.41
C ASP A 117 -9.04 -10.66 0.08
N LEU A 118 -10.07 -10.15 0.76
CA LEU A 118 -11.16 -10.92 1.36
C LEU A 118 -12.51 -10.33 0.92
N PRO A 119 -13.58 -11.15 0.89
CA PRO A 119 -14.93 -10.65 0.68
C PRO A 119 -15.25 -9.49 1.62
N ASP A 120 -15.93 -8.47 1.10
CA ASP A 120 -16.32 -7.23 1.79
C ASP A 120 -15.18 -6.33 2.30
N MET A 121 -13.91 -6.68 2.05
CA MET A 121 -12.73 -5.87 2.43
C MET A 121 -11.92 -5.39 1.23
N VAL A 122 -11.94 -6.15 0.13
CA VAL A 122 -11.36 -5.73 -1.14
C VAL A 122 -12.29 -4.71 -1.81
N PRO A 123 -11.77 -3.63 -2.42
CA PRO A 123 -12.62 -2.57 -2.97
C PRO A 123 -13.19 -2.93 -4.36
N THR A 124 -12.83 -4.11 -4.88
CA THR A 124 -13.15 -4.57 -6.23
C THR A 124 -14.28 -5.60 -6.19
N PRO A 125 -15.34 -5.44 -7.00
CA PRO A 125 -16.36 -6.49 -7.12
C PRO A 125 -15.84 -7.68 -7.94
N ASP A 126 -16.52 -8.84 -7.82
CA ASP A 126 -16.12 -10.08 -8.50
C ASP A 126 -16.02 -9.96 -10.02
N GLU A 127 -16.88 -9.14 -10.65
CA GLU A 127 -16.84 -8.88 -12.09
C GLU A 127 -15.68 -7.98 -12.56
N ASP A 128 -15.03 -7.26 -11.64
CA ASP A 128 -13.86 -6.42 -11.90
C ASP A 128 -12.77 -6.70 -10.87
N PRO A 129 -12.19 -7.92 -10.84
CA PRO A 129 -11.30 -8.36 -9.77
C PRO A 129 -9.97 -7.59 -9.73
N TRP A 130 -9.69 -6.78 -10.74
CA TRP A 130 -8.51 -5.92 -10.80
C TRP A 130 -8.84 -4.45 -10.64
N GLY A 131 -10.10 -4.10 -10.42
CA GLY A 131 -10.54 -2.74 -10.16
C GLY A 131 -10.28 -1.77 -11.32
N GLN A 132 -10.52 -2.12 -12.57
CA GLN A 132 -10.34 -1.17 -13.67
C GLN A 132 -11.35 -0.02 -13.67
N ARG A 133 -12.46 -0.14 -12.94
CA ARG A 133 -13.42 0.96 -12.77
C ARG A 133 -12.84 2.16 -12.03
N SER A 134 -13.34 3.34 -12.37
CA SER A 134 -12.91 4.62 -11.79
C SER A 134 -13.60 4.96 -10.47
N ASP A 135 -14.69 4.30 -10.12
CA ASP A 135 -15.55 4.61 -8.97
C ASP A 135 -15.23 3.78 -7.72
N ILE A 136 -14.05 3.15 -7.68
CA ILE A 136 -13.57 2.28 -6.59
C ILE A 136 -13.13 3.08 -5.35
N GLY A 137 -13.06 4.41 -5.45
CA GLY A 137 -12.78 5.28 -4.30
C GLY A 137 -11.30 5.38 -3.90
N ARG A 138 -10.38 5.05 -4.81
CA ARG A 138 -8.93 5.10 -4.56
C ARG A 138 -8.46 6.46 -4.06
N LEU A 139 -7.53 6.47 -3.12
CA LEU A 139 -6.79 7.68 -2.76
C LEU A 139 -5.87 8.12 -3.90
N SER A 140 -5.27 7.18 -4.63
CA SER A 140 -4.36 7.46 -5.74
C SER A 140 -4.93 8.36 -6.85
N THR A 141 -6.26 8.42 -6.99
CA THR A 141 -6.95 9.28 -7.96
C THR A 141 -7.56 10.55 -7.35
N ARG A 142 -7.65 10.63 -6.02
CA ARG A 142 -8.31 11.73 -5.29
C ARG A 142 -7.32 12.69 -4.62
N VAL A 143 -6.17 12.18 -4.19
CA VAL A 143 -5.12 12.98 -3.54
C VAL A 143 -4.41 13.85 -4.59
N PRO A 144 -4.35 15.19 -4.40
CA PRO A 144 -3.63 16.06 -5.31
C PRO A 144 -2.16 15.67 -5.47
N GLY A 145 -1.73 15.54 -6.73
CA GLY A 145 -0.33 15.24 -7.10
C GLY A 145 -0.09 13.76 -7.40
N LEU A 146 -0.81 12.84 -6.74
CA LEU A 146 -0.76 11.42 -7.08
C LEU A 146 -1.32 11.14 -8.48
N GLY A 147 -0.76 10.12 -9.14
CA GLY A 147 -1.14 9.74 -10.51
C GLY A 147 -0.74 10.75 -11.60
N LYS A 148 -0.01 11.81 -11.26
CA LYS A 148 0.52 12.82 -12.19
C LYS A 148 2.00 12.57 -12.51
N SER A 149 2.55 13.41 -13.39
CA SER A 149 3.91 13.28 -13.94
C SER A 149 5.02 13.29 -12.88
N ASP A 150 4.89 14.11 -11.84
CA ASP A 150 5.84 14.16 -10.71
C ASP A 150 5.43 13.23 -9.56
N GLY A 151 4.12 12.96 -9.41
CA GLY A 151 3.55 11.99 -8.49
C GLY A 151 3.75 12.36 -7.02
N LYS A 152 3.94 13.64 -6.70
CA LYS A 152 4.35 14.08 -5.36
C LYS A 152 3.15 14.38 -4.48
N ILE A 153 3.21 13.90 -3.23
CA ILE A 153 2.31 14.35 -2.15
C ILE A 153 2.80 15.70 -1.66
N GLU A 154 1.95 16.73 -1.73
CA GLU A 154 2.28 18.08 -1.24
C GLU A 154 2.00 18.19 0.28
N VAL A 155 3.03 17.97 1.11
CA VAL A 155 2.96 17.90 2.60
C VAL A 155 2.57 19.23 3.29
N GLY A 156 2.38 20.31 2.53
CA GLY A 156 1.86 21.59 3.02
C GLY A 156 0.71 22.16 2.17
N GLY A 157 0.11 21.35 1.30
CA GLY A 157 -0.96 21.79 0.41
C GLY A 157 -2.25 22.11 1.18
N SER A 158 -3.07 23.01 0.64
CA SER A 158 -4.36 23.38 1.23
C SER A 158 -5.34 22.20 1.33
N TRP A 159 -5.17 21.18 0.49
CA TRP A 159 -5.97 19.95 0.47
C TRP A 159 -5.88 19.12 1.77
N LEU A 160 -4.80 19.28 2.54
CA LEU A 160 -4.62 18.58 3.82
C LEU A 160 -5.71 18.96 4.84
N SER A 161 -6.26 20.16 4.69
CA SER A 161 -7.35 20.69 5.52
C SER A 161 -8.72 20.64 4.83
N ASP A 162 -8.82 20.08 3.63
CA ASP A 162 -10.07 19.99 2.90
C ASP A 162 -10.95 18.91 3.50
N SER A 163 -12.08 19.31 4.09
CA SER A 163 -13.02 18.41 4.76
C SER A 163 -14.05 17.77 3.82
N SER A 164 -14.04 18.12 2.53
CA SER A 164 -14.98 17.58 1.54
C SER A 164 -14.75 16.10 1.24
N ASP A 165 -13.52 15.62 1.41
CA ASP A 165 -13.12 14.23 1.27
C ASP A 165 -12.44 13.75 2.55
N LYS A 166 -13.13 12.88 3.29
CA LYS A 166 -12.68 12.43 4.61
C LYS A 166 -11.39 11.62 4.55
N ASP A 167 -11.22 10.78 3.53
CA ASP A 167 -10.07 9.89 3.44
C ASP A 167 -8.83 10.67 2.99
N VAL A 168 -9.01 11.61 2.04
CA VAL A 168 -7.94 12.53 1.62
C VAL A 168 -7.53 13.43 2.79
N SER A 169 -8.48 13.96 3.55
CA SER A 169 -8.20 14.73 4.77
C SER A 169 -7.45 13.89 5.82
N GLU A 170 -7.84 12.63 5.98
CA GLU A 170 -7.23 11.72 6.96
C GLU A 170 -5.80 11.36 6.57
N LEU A 171 -5.54 11.04 5.29
CA LEU A 171 -4.17 10.92 4.77
C LEU A 171 -3.40 12.21 5.04
N GLY A 172 -4.02 13.36 4.81
CA GLY A 172 -3.39 14.67 5.00
C GLY A 172 -2.91 14.93 6.42
N LYS A 173 -3.71 14.57 7.43
CA LYS A 173 -3.27 14.64 8.85
C LYS A 173 -2.11 13.68 9.13
N ARG A 174 -2.20 12.46 8.59
CA ARG A 174 -1.24 11.39 8.86
C ARG A 174 0.12 11.66 8.24
N VAL A 175 0.20 12.29 7.07
CA VAL A 175 1.50 12.67 6.49
C VAL A 175 2.20 13.79 7.26
N GLN A 176 1.48 14.57 8.08
CA GLN A 176 2.08 15.60 8.93
C GLN A 176 2.72 15.01 10.20
N ASP A 177 2.18 13.91 10.72
CA ASP A 177 2.69 13.25 11.94
C ASP A 177 2.37 11.74 11.91
N GLN A 178 3.05 10.99 11.05
CA GLN A 178 2.76 9.58 10.79
C GLN A 178 2.73 8.77 12.08
N TRP A 179 3.76 8.90 12.92
CA TRP A 179 3.93 8.04 14.09
C TRP A 179 2.91 8.30 15.18
N LYS A 180 2.50 9.56 15.36
CA LYS A 180 1.39 9.89 16.26
C LYS A 180 0.11 9.17 15.81
N TYR A 181 -0.30 9.38 14.56
CA TYR A 181 -1.57 8.83 14.08
C TYR A 181 -1.54 7.32 13.90
N TRP A 182 -0.40 6.75 13.53
CA TRP A 182 -0.20 5.30 13.51
C TRP A 182 -0.35 4.71 14.92
N GLY A 183 0.26 5.35 15.93
CA GLY A 183 0.12 4.91 17.33
C GLY A 183 -1.32 5.04 17.85
N ASP A 184 -2.00 6.14 17.51
CA ASP A 184 -3.41 6.36 17.83
C ASP A 184 -4.30 5.30 17.13
N GLU A 185 -4.02 4.94 15.88
CA GLU A 185 -4.74 3.88 15.16
C GLU A 185 -4.53 2.51 15.81
N LEU A 186 -3.27 2.14 16.07
CA LEU A 186 -2.92 0.88 16.73
C LEU A 186 -3.58 0.74 18.11
N ALA A 187 -3.64 1.82 18.89
CA ALA A 187 -4.27 1.81 20.20
C ALA A 187 -5.80 1.59 20.15
N ASN A 188 -6.43 2.00 19.04
CA ASN A 188 -7.88 1.89 18.84
C ASN A 188 -8.28 0.68 17.99
N ALA A 189 -7.35 0.06 17.29
CA ALA A 189 -7.60 -1.13 16.47
C ALA A 189 -8.10 -2.30 17.32
N PRO A 190 -8.96 -3.18 16.77
CA PRO A 190 -9.29 -4.45 17.41
C PRO A 190 -8.02 -5.20 17.80
N LYS A 191 -7.98 -5.87 18.95
CA LYS A 191 -6.78 -6.62 19.38
C LYS A 191 -6.36 -7.70 18.39
N ASP A 192 -7.31 -8.21 17.62
CA ASP A 192 -7.15 -9.23 16.60
C ASP A 192 -7.24 -8.65 15.18
N PHE A 193 -7.01 -7.33 14.98
CA PHE A 193 -7.08 -6.67 13.67
C PHE A 193 -6.29 -7.41 12.59
N PHE A 194 -5.13 -7.97 12.95
CA PHE A 194 -4.29 -8.75 12.05
C PHE A 194 -4.97 -10.06 11.63
N SER A 195 -5.56 -10.79 12.58
CA SER A 195 -6.33 -12.00 12.27
C SER A 195 -7.56 -11.70 11.43
N ILE A 196 -8.27 -10.60 11.72
CA ILE A 196 -9.40 -10.11 10.93
C ILE A 196 -8.94 -9.85 9.48
N GLY A 197 -7.85 -9.10 9.32
CA GLY A 197 -7.34 -8.71 8.01
C GLY A 197 -6.83 -9.87 7.18
N CYS A 198 -6.32 -10.92 7.82
CA CYS A 198 -5.91 -12.15 7.13
C CYS A 198 -7.03 -13.18 7.00
N GLY A 199 -8.23 -12.92 7.55
CA GLY A 199 -9.35 -13.86 7.51
C GLY A 199 -9.12 -15.11 8.35
N TRP A 200 -8.22 -15.02 9.33
CA TRP A 200 -7.95 -16.10 10.27
C TRP A 200 -9.08 -16.19 11.29
N LYS A 201 -9.33 -17.39 11.79
CA LYS A 201 -10.21 -17.54 12.95
C LYS A 201 -9.51 -16.89 14.14
N SER A 202 -10.16 -15.92 14.78
CA SER A 202 -9.63 -15.34 16.03
C SER A 202 -9.33 -16.48 17.01
N PRO A 203 -8.16 -16.47 17.68
CA PRO A 203 -7.77 -17.52 18.61
C PRO A 203 -8.73 -17.64 19.81
#